data_AF-A0A0M3T4T8-F1
#
_entry.id   AF-A0A0M3T4T8-F1
#
_cell.length_a   1.000
_cell.length_b   1.000
_cell.length_c   1.000
_cell.angle_alpha   90.00
_cell.angle_beta   90.00
_cell.angle_gamma   90.00
#
_symmetry.space_group_name_H-M   'P 1'
#
loop_
_entity.id
_entity.type
_entity.pdbx_description
1 polymer ?
#
loop_
_entity_poly.entity_id
_entity_poly.type
_entity_poly.pdbx_seq_one_letter_code
_entity_poly.pdbx_strand_id
1 'polypeptide(L)'
;MSDQLDPGLEHGELKLPPPRRWAVVVAAVAAGLGTGLLGTSLHGHAWFGNGFVIPVGAAAALVMLAAVELFVGLWSRNAWVVVLCGAAAYLCAGTLSLQLGGFGMISNNLQGLVWLYGIAVVTPLTGLVALGVLRAKKPRK
;
A
#
# COMPACT_ATOMS: atom_id res chain seq x y z
N MET A 1 -27.71 39.42 -37.27
CA MET A 1 -26.99 39.50 -35.98
C MET A 1 -27.02 38.11 -35.40
N SER A 2 -26.11 37.28 -35.90
CA SER A 2 -25.99 35.86 -35.62
C SER A 2 -25.34 35.66 -34.26
N ASP A 3 -26.03 34.94 -33.38
CA ASP A 3 -25.47 34.36 -32.15
C ASP A 3 -24.22 33.55 -32.51
N GLN A 4 -23.07 34.10 -32.18
CA GLN A 4 -21.79 33.44 -32.29
C GLN A 4 -21.64 32.56 -31.05
N LEU A 5 -22.19 31.34 -31.13
CA LEU A 5 -21.93 30.27 -30.17
C LEU A 5 -20.43 29.99 -30.15
N ASP A 6 -19.81 30.21 -28.98
CA ASP A 6 -18.41 29.93 -28.70
C ASP A 6 -18.11 28.43 -28.97
N PRO A 7 -17.30 28.06 -29.98
CA PRO A 7 -17.04 26.66 -30.33
C PRO A 7 -15.98 26.00 -29.41
N GLY A 8 -15.83 26.48 -28.18
CA GLY A 8 -14.74 26.13 -27.27
C GLY A 8 -15.03 25.06 -26.21
N LEU A 9 -16.19 24.39 -26.25
CA LEU A 9 -16.59 23.38 -25.25
C LEU A 9 -16.42 21.92 -25.71
N GLU A 10 -15.50 21.65 -26.64
CA GLU A 10 -15.13 20.27 -26.98
C GLU A 10 -14.01 19.78 -26.06
N HIS A 11 -14.41 18.97 -25.07
CA HIS A 11 -13.56 18.11 -24.23
C HIS A 11 -12.50 18.83 -23.38
N GLY A 12 -12.96 19.58 -22.39
CA GLY A 12 -12.13 19.99 -21.27
C GLY A 12 -11.63 18.76 -20.50
N GLU A 13 -10.47 18.21 -20.88
CA GLU A 13 -9.66 17.44 -19.94
C GLU A 13 -9.44 18.32 -18.71
N LEU A 14 -10.11 17.98 -17.61
CA LEU A 14 -9.87 18.56 -16.31
C LEU A 14 -8.42 18.24 -15.93
N LYS A 15 -7.48 19.10 -16.35
CA LYS A 15 -6.06 19.06 -15.95
C LYS A 15 -5.98 19.47 -14.49
N LEU A 16 -6.24 18.52 -13.60
CA LEU A 16 -6.01 18.70 -12.18
C LEU A 16 -4.52 19.03 -11.96
N PRO A 17 -4.21 20.06 -11.15
CA PRO A 17 -2.83 20.38 -10.84
C PRO A 17 -2.14 19.16 -10.21
N PRO A 18 -0.85 18.94 -10.49
CA PRO A 18 -0.13 17.81 -9.90
C PRO A 18 -0.20 17.89 -8.36
N PRO A 19 -0.42 16.75 -7.68
CA PRO A 19 -0.56 16.75 -6.22
C PRO A 19 0.71 17.32 -5.57
N ARG A 20 0.51 18.19 -4.58
CA ARG A 20 1.60 18.79 -3.81
C ARG A 20 2.41 17.68 -3.13
N ARG A 21 3.74 17.79 -3.16
CA ARG A 21 4.65 16.73 -2.65
C ARG A 21 4.34 16.31 -1.20
N TRP A 22 4.00 17.26 -0.34
CA TRP A 22 3.64 16.95 1.05
C TRP A 22 2.32 16.17 1.15
N ALA A 23 1.36 16.44 0.29
CA ALA A 23 0.07 15.75 0.27
C ALA A 23 0.25 14.28 -0.14
N VAL A 24 1.19 14.01 -1.07
CA VAL A 24 1.59 12.64 -1.44
C VAL A 24 2.21 11.90 -0.25
N VAL A 25 3.12 12.55 0.48
CA VAL A 25 3.75 11.97 1.68
C VAL A 25 2.71 11.64 2.74
N VAL A 26 1.82 12.60 3.06
CA VAL A 26 0.75 12.41 4.04
C VAL A 26 -0.19 11.28 3.62
N ALA A 27 -0.61 11.26 2.36
CA ALA A 27 -1.48 10.20 1.83
C ALA A 27 -0.81 8.82 1.92
N ALA A 28 0.48 8.72 1.58
CA ALA A 28 1.22 7.47 1.65
C ALA A 28 1.37 6.95 3.08
N VAL A 29 1.71 7.83 4.02
CA VAL A 29 1.82 7.48 5.44
C VAL A 29 0.44 7.06 5.98
N ALA A 30 -0.61 7.83 5.71
CA ALA A 30 -1.97 7.51 6.16
C ALA A 30 -2.46 6.17 5.57
N ALA A 31 -2.23 5.93 4.28
CA ALA A 31 -2.57 4.68 3.62
C ALA A 31 -1.78 3.50 4.22
N GLY A 32 -0.48 3.69 4.48
CA GLY A 32 0.37 2.71 5.15
C GLY A 32 -0.11 2.38 6.56
N LEU A 33 -0.41 3.38 7.38
CA LEU A 33 -0.95 3.18 8.74
C LEU A 33 -2.32 2.47 8.69
N GLY A 34 -3.23 2.90 7.82
CA GLY A 34 -4.54 2.27 7.66
C GLY A 34 -4.42 0.80 7.23
N THR A 35 -3.50 0.52 6.30
CA THR A 35 -3.18 -0.85 5.86
C THR A 35 -2.56 -1.67 6.99
N GLY A 36 -1.66 -1.07 7.78
CA GLY A 36 -1.05 -1.71 8.95
C GLY A 36 -2.09 -2.13 9.98
N LEU A 37 -3.05 -1.25 10.30
CA LEU A 37 -4.15 -1.53 11.21
C LEU A 37 -5.09 -2.62 10.68
N LEU A 38 -5.55 -2.48 9.43
CA LEU A 38 -6.46 -3.45 8.81
C LEU A 38 -5.81 -4.82 8.64
N GLY A 39 -4.55 -4.86 8.19
CA GLY A 39 -3.79 -6.10 8.04
C GLY A 39 -3.53 -6.76 9.39
N THR A 40 -3.30 -5.96 10.44
CA THR A 40 -3.22 -6.47 11.82
C THR A 40 -4.57 -7.01 12.32
N SER A 41 -5.70 -6.49 11.89
CA SER A 41 -6.99 -7.14 12.17
C SER A 41 -7.14 -8.45 11.38
N LEU A 42 -6.68 -8.48 10.12
CA LEU A 42 -6.94 -9.58 9.20
C LEU A 42 -6.02 -10.79 9.43
N HIS A 43 -4.79 -10.58 9.92
CA HIS A 43 -3.80 -11.65 10.02
C HIS A 43 -4.25 -12.79 10.94
N GLY A 44 -5.09 -12.53 11.94
CA GLY A 44 -5.58 -13.53 12.89
C GLY A 44 -6.54 -14.57 12.29
N HIS A 45 -6.92 -14.44 11.02
CA HIS A 45 -7.72 -15.44 10.33
C HIS A 45 -6.84 -16.55 9.77
N ALA A 46 -6.96 -17.75 10.35
CA ALA A 46 -6.32 -18.96 9.84
C ALA A 46 -7.35 -20.04 9.50
N TRP A 47 -7.02 -20.82 8.48
CA TRP A 47 -7.72 -22.06 8.17
C TRP A 47 -6.97 -23.21 8.84
N PHE A 48 -7.70 -24.04 9.60
CA PHE A 48 -7.18 -25.24 10.24
C PHE A 48 -7.72 -26.47 9.51
N GLY A 49 -6.83 -27.36 9.06
CA GLY A 49 -7.24 -28.57 8.35
C GLY A 49 -6.11 -29.58 8.22
N ASN A 50 -6.43 -30.87 8.36
CA ASN A 50 -5.51 -32.00 8.16
C ASN A 50 -4.18 -31.91 8.94
N GLY A 51 -4.18 -31.29 10.13
CA GLY A 51 -2.99 -31.07 10.96
C GLY A 51 -2.14 -29.84 10.57
N PHE A 52 -2.53 -29.07 9.55
CA PHE A 52 -1.83 -27.87 9.11
C PHE A 52 -2.61 -26.59 9.44
N VAL A 53 -1.84 -25.51 9.64
CA VAL A 53 -2.36 -24.14 9.83
C VAL A 53 -2.01 -23.31 8.60
N ILE A 54 -3.03 -22.83 7.90
CA ILE A 54 -2.84 -21.95 6.73
C ILE A 54 -3.23 -20.52 7.12
N PRO A 55 -2.29 -19.56 7.16
CA PRO A 55 -2.53 -18.20 7.59
C PRO A 55 -3.17 -17.35 6.47
N VAL A 56 -4.38 -17.71 6.06
CA VAL A 56 -5.09 -17.07 4.93
C VAL A 56 -5.30 -15.56 5.14
N GLY A 57 -5.51 -15.13 6.38
CA GLY A 57 -5.64 -13.74 6.75
C GLY A 57 -4.36 -12.94 6.54
N ALA A 58 -3.20 -13.51 6.91
CA ALA A 58 -1.91 -12.88 6.67
C ALA A 58 -1.62 -12.78 5.16
N ALA A 59 -1.94 -13.81 4.39
CA ALA A 59 -1.81 -13.76 2.92
C ALA A 59 -2.69 -12.66 2.31
N ALA A 60 -3.96 -12.55 2.72
CA ALA A 60 -4.86 -11.50 2.27
C ALA A 60 -4.38 -10.10 2.69
N ALA A 61 -3.82 -9.96 3.90
CA ALA A 61 -3.25 -8.71 4.37
C ALA A 61 -2.05 -8.26 3.53
N LEU A 62 -1.17 -9.19 3.13
CA LEU A 62 -0.03 -8.90 2.25
C LEU A 62 -0.45 -8.50 0.84
N VAL A 63 -1.51 -9.13 0.30
CA VAL A 63 -2.08 -8.74 -1.00
C VAL A 63 -2.68 -7.33 -0.93
N MET A 64 -3.43 -7.03 0.14
CA MET A 64 -3.96 -5.69 0.38
C MET A 64 -2.84 -4.65 0.48
N LEU A 65 -1.77 -4.95 1.23
CA LEU A 65 -0.59 -4.09 1.32
C LEU A 65 0.00 -3.80 -0.06
N ALA A 66 0.29 -4.84 -0.83
CA ALA A 66 0.86 -4.69 -2.16
C ALA A 66 -0.03 -3.84 -3.08
N ALA A 67 -1.35 -4.03 -3.01
CA ALA A 67 -2.31 -3.25 -3.78
C ALA A 67 -2.29 -1.75 -3.39
N VAL A 68 -2.29 -1.44 -2.10
CA VAL A 68 -2.25 -0.05 -1.61
C VAL A 68 -0.92 0.62 -1.95
N GLU A 69 0.20 -0.06 -1.74
CA GLU A 69 1.52 0.42 -2.08
C GLU A 69 1.65 0.76 -3.57
N LEU A 70 1.23 -0.16 -4.44
CA LEU A 70 1.22 0.07 -5.89
C LEU A 70 0.28 1.20 -6.27
N PHE A 71 -0.91 1.26 -5.69
CA PHE A 71 -1.87 2.33 -5.96
C PHE A 71 -1.26 3.70 -5.66
N VAL A 72 -0.72 3.90 -4.45
CA VAL A 72 -0.12 5.18 -4.05
C VAL A 72 1.12 5.50 -4.89
N GLY A 73 2.02 4.52 -5.09
CA GLY A 73 3.26 4.74 -5.84
C GLY A 73 3.06 5.04 -7.32
N LEU A 74 2.08 4.39 -7.95
CA LEU A 74 1.71 4.66 -9.34
C LEU A 74 0.94 5.97 -9.48
N TRP A 75 0.04 6.28 -8.54
CA TRP A 75 -0.65 7.57 -8.47
C TRP A 75 0.33 8.73 -8.33
N SER A 76 1.34 8.59 -7.46
CA SER A 76 2.38 9.60 -7.27
C SER A 76 3.50 9.55 -8.31
N ARG A 77 3.50 8.52 -9.18
CA ARG A 77 4.57 8.21 -10.15
C ARG A 77 5.97 8.16 -9.53
N ASN A 78 6.09 7.59 -8.33
CA ASN A 78 7.34 7.55 -7.58
C ASN A 78 7.45 6.26 -6.75
N ALA A 79 8.43 5.42 -7.10
CA ALA A 79 8.69 4.16 -6.41
C ALA A 79 9.12 4.34 -4.93
N TRP A 80 9.72 5.48 -4.56
CA TRP A 80 10.04 5.75 -3.16
C TRP A 80 8.80 5.92 -2.28
N VAL A 81 7.69 6.36 -2.87
CA VAL A 81 6.43 6.54 -2.13
C VAL A 81 5.82 5.17 -1.77
N VAL A 82 6.05 4.13 -2.59
CA VAL A 82 5.73 2.74 -2.26
C VAL A 82 6.44 2.33 -0.98
N VAL A 83 7.76 2.53 -0.93
CA VAL A 83 8.60 2.13 0.21
C VAL A 83 8.19 2.90 1.47
N LEU A 84 7.87 4.20 1.35
CA LEU A 84 7.38 5.00 2.46
C LEU A 84 6.04 4.47 3.01
N CYS A 85 5.11 4.11 2.12
CA CYS A 85 3.83 3.52 2.48
C CYS A 85 4.02 2.19 3.24
N GLY A 86 4.84 1.29 2.69
CA GLY A 86 5.16 0.01 3.33
C GLY A 86 5.91 0.17 4.65
N ALA A 87 6.85 1.12 4.74
CA ALA A 87 7.54 1.43 5.99
C ALA A 87 6.58 1.92 7.07
N ALA A 88 5.60 2.77 6.73
CA ALA A 88 4.56 3.18 7.66
C ALA A 88 3.69 2.00 8.14
N ALA A 89 3.32 1.09 7.23
CA ALA A 89 2.60 -0.14 7.58
C ALA A 89 3.43 -1.06 8.49
N TYR A 90 4.72 -1.24 8.18
CA TYR A 90 5.65 -2.04 8.96
C TYR A 90 5.85 -1.49 10.36
N LEU A 91 6.04 -0.18 10.48
CA LEU A 91 6.15 0.49 11.77
C LEU A 91 4.86 0.34 12.57
N CYS A 92 3.69 0.48 11.94
CA CYS A 92 2.39 0.29 12.59
C CYS A 92 2.21 -1.15 13.10
N ALA A 93 2.43 -2.15 12.25
CA ALA A 93 2.34 -3.56 12.64
C ALA A 93 3.39 -3.91 13.71
N GLY A 94 4.61 -3.40 13.56
CA GLY A 94 5.72 -3.62 14.49
C GLY A 94 5.46 -3.02 15.86
N THR A 95 4.94 -1.79 15.94
CA THR A 95 4.60 -1.15 17.22
C THR A 95 3.46 -1.90 17.92
N LEU A 96 2.45 -2.34 17.17
CA LEU A 96 1.36 -3.18 17.70
C LEU A 96 1.84 -4.59 18.09
N SER A 97 2.99 -5.04 17.60
CA SER A 97 3.60 -6.31 17.98
C SER A 97 4.42 -6.22 19.27
N LEU A 98 4.76 -5.03 19.76
CA LEU A 98 5.54 -4.87 20.99
C LEU A 98 4.69 -5.26 22.21
N GLN A 99 5.20 -6.20 23.00
CA GLN A 99 4.56 -6.71 24.21
C GLN A 99 4.71 -5.73 25.40
N LEU A 100 4.09 -4.56 25.30
CA LEU A 100 4.04 -3.57 26.40
C LEU A 100 2.91 -3.89 27.40
N GLY A 101 2.88 -5.12 27.92
CA GLY A 101 2.04 -5.49 29.07
C GLY A 101 0.73 -6.24 28.80
N GLY A 102 0.47 -6.72 27.57
CA GLY A 102 -0.69 -7.57 27.27
C GLY A 102 -1.11 -7.63 25.80
N PHE A 103 -0.67 -6.68 24.97
CA PHE A 103 -0.98 -6.57 23.54
C PHE A 103 0.04 -7.29 22.62
N GLY A 104 0.56 -8.43 23.05
CA GLY A 104 1.48 -9.25 22.27
C GLY A 104 0.80 -10.14 21.23
N MET A 105 -0.05 -9.59 20.36
CA MET A 105 -0.89 -10.41 19.47
C MET A 105 -0.17 -10.99 18.25
N ILE A 106 0.96 -10.40 17.80
CA ILE A 106 1.52 -10.69 16.46
C ILE A 106 2.75 -11.62 16.51
N SER A 107 3.66 -11.48 17.49
CA SER A 107 4.94 -12.22 17.47
C SER A 107 4.87 -13.65 18.00
N ASN A 108 3.80 -14.03 18.69
CA ASN A 108 3.70 -15.33 19.37
C ASN A 108 2.90 -16.39 18.58
N ASN A 109 2.59 -16.14 17.30
CA ASN A 109 1.92 -17.11 16.44
C ASN A 109 2.42 -17.01 14.99
N LEU A 110 2.26 -18.10 14.23
CA LEU A 110 2.73 -18.20 12.83
C LEU A 110 2.14 -17.10 11.94
N GLN A 111 0.88 -16.73 12.16
CA GLN A 111 0.14 -15.81 11.30
C GLN A 111 0.71 -14.39 11.39
N GLY A 112 1.03 -13.94 12.60
CA GLY A 112 1.62 -12.63 12.82
C GLY A 112 3.08 -12.57 12.39
N LEU A 113 3.84 -13.67 12.48
CA LEU A 113 5.18 -13.75 11.87
C LEU A 113 5.11 -13.62 10.34
N VAL A 114 4.17 -14.33 9.70
CA VAL A 114 3.96 -14.23 8.25
C VAL A 114 3.54 -12.82 7.85
N TRP A 115 2.68 -12.17 8.63
CA TRP A 115 2.30 -10.78 8.38
C TRP A 115 3.51 -9.84 8.52
N LEU A 116 4.21 -9.87 9.66
CA LEU A 116 5.29 -8.92 9.94
C LEU A 116 6.47 -9.08 8.98
N TYR A 117 7.03 -10.29 8.85
CA TYR A 117 8.12 -10.54 7.91
C TYR A 117 7.67 -10.43 6.46
N GLY A 118 6.41 -10.77 6.18
CA GLY A 118 5.81 -10.58 4.87
C GLY A 118 5.83 -9.12 4.43
N ILE A 119 5.49 -8.16 5.31
CA ILE A 119 5.58 -6.73 4.98
C ILE A 119 7.02 -6.37 4.57
N ALA A 120 8.03 -6.84 5.32
CA ALA A 120 9.44 -6.56 5.04
C ALA A 120 9.92 -7.10 3.69
N VAL A 121 9.34 -8.21 3.21
CA VAL A 121 9.66 -8.81 1.92
C VAL A 121 8.81 -8.23 0.79
N VAL A 122 7.50 -8.05 1.01
CA VAL A 122 6.56 -7.56 0.00
C VAL A 122 6.90 -6.13 -0.39
N THR A 123 7.09 -5.22 0.57
CA THR A 123 7.36 -3.79 0.33
C THR A 123 8.48 -3.54 -0.72
N PRO A 124 9.68 -4.14 -0.61
CA PRO A 124 10.72 -3.94 -1.62
C PRO A 124 10.35 -4.57 -2.96
N LEU A 125 9.67 -5.73 -2.99
CA LEU A 125 9.21 -6.36 -4.22
C LEU A 125 8.22 -5.47 -4.97
N THR A 126 7.22 -4.91 -4.29
CA THR A 126 6.27 -3.95 -4.88
C THR A 126 6.97 -2.67 -5.31
N GLY A 127 7.97 -2.21 -4.56
CA GLY A 127 8.82 -1.08 -4.96
C GLY A 127 9.55 -1.33 -6.28
N LEU A 128 10.10 -2.53 -6.46
CA LEU A 128 10.75 -2.96 -7.70
C LEU A 128 9.76 -3.08 -8.86
N VAL A 129 8.57 -3.63 -8.62
CA VAL A 129 7.48 -3.71 -9.61
C VAL A 129 7.07 -2.30 -10.06
N ALA A 130 6.81 -1.39 -9.13
CA ALA A 130 6.47 -0.01 -9.44
C ALA A 130 7.59 0.68 -10.24
N LEU A 131 8.85 0.48 -9.85
CA LEU A 131 10.00 1.00 -10.58
C LEU A 131 10.05 0.47 -12.03
N GLY A 132 9.83 -0.82 -12.23
CA GLY A 132 9.76 -1.45 -13.55
C GLY A 132 8.65 -0.85 -14.42
N VAL A 133 7.44 -0.73 -13.87
CA VAL A 133 6.28 -0.14 -14.55
C VAL A 133 6.53 1.32 -14.94
N LEU A 134 7.08 2.12 -14.01
CA LEU A 134 7.36 3.54 -14.25
C LEU A 134 8.47 3.74 -15.28
N ARG A 135 9.49 2.86 -15.30
CA ARG A 135 10.56 2.89 -16.31
C ARG A 135 10.05 2.52 -17.70
N ALA A 136 9.17 1.51 -17.80
CA ALA A 136 8.60 1.07 -19.07
C ALA A 136 7.77 2.16 -19.77
N LYS A 137 7.11 3.04 -19.01
CA LYS A 137 6.34 4.18 -19.57
C LYS A 137 7.18 5.37 -20.03
N LYS A 138 8.48 5.42 -19.71
CA LYS A 138 9.34 6.51 -20.17
C LYS A 138 9.81 6.15 -21.59
N PRO A 139 9.41 6.89 -22.65
CA PRO A 139 9.90 6.59 -23.99
C PRO A 139 11.43 6.65 -23.97
N ARG A 140 12.08 5.59 -24.46
CA ARG A 140 13.52 5.56 -24.68
C ARG A 140 13.83 6.70 -25.67
N LYS A 141 14.61 7.68 -25.22
CA LYS A 141 15.24 8.65 -26.11
C LYS A 141 16.37 7.97 -26.88
#